data_AF-I0HHZ2-F1
#
_entry.id   AF-I0HHZ2-F1
#
_cell.length_a   1.000
_cell.length_b   1.000
_cell.length_c   1.000
_cell.angle_alpha   90.00
_cell.angle_beta   90.00
_cell.angle_gamma   90.00
#
_symmetry.space_group_name_H-M   'P 1'
#
loop_
_entity.id
_entity.type
_entity.pdbx_description
1 polymer ?
#
loop_
_entity_poly.entity_id
_entity_poly.type
_entity_poly.pdbx_seq_one_letter_code
_entity_poly.pdbx_strand_id
1 'polypeptide(L)' 'MATRATRPRLHPVAGAPDKSAEDWSDFARSLARAAIDAAVAEAALRQHRPVVMLTSDIEDMSKLCGDRIRLVAV' A
#
# COMPACT_ATOMS: atom_id res chain seq x y z
N MET A 1 14.34 29.92 -29.05
CA MET A 1 14.34 28.50 -29.46
C MET A 1 13.52 27.74 -28.41
N ALA A 2 12.22 27.51 -28.65
CA ALA A 2 11.31 26.90 -27.68
C ALA A 2 11.17 25.41 -27.99
N THR A 3 11.50 24.54 -27.03
CA THR A 3 11.32 23.10 -27.18
C THR A 3 9.84 22.76 -27.14
N ARG A 4 9.32 22.21 -28.24
CA ARG A 4 7.97 21.65 -28.34
C ARG A 4 7.89 20.44 -27.41
N ALA A 5 7.27 20.59 -26.26
CA ALA A 5 6.97 19.48 -25.36
C ALA A 5 6.02 18.52 -26.10
N THR A 6 6.54 17.36 -26.51
CA THR A 6 5.76 16.29 -27.09
C THR A 6 4.93 15.66 -25.98
N ARG A 7 3.62 15.89 -25.96
CA ARG A 7 2.74 15.16 -25.03
C ARG A 7 2.83 13.67 -25.36
N PRO A 8 3.23 12.81 -24.41
CA PRO A 8 3.22 11.37 -24.63
C PRO A 8 1.77 10.93 -24.86
N ARG A 9 1.57 10.16 -25.93
CA ARG A 9 0.26 9.62 -26.31
C ARG A 9 -0.02 8.43 -25.40
N LEU A 10 -0.80 8.66 -24.35
CA LEU A 10 -1.25 7.60 -23.45
C LEU A 10 -2.25 6.73 -24.20
N HIS A 11 -1.90 5.46 -24.44
CA HIS A 11 -2.84 4.46 -24.91
C HIS A 11 -3.51 3.82 -23.69
N PRO A 12 -4.85 3.66 -23.69
CA PRO A 12 -5.53 2.95 -22.62
C PRO A 12 -4.99 1.52 -22.55
N VAL A 13 -4.41 1.15 -21.41
CA VAL A 13 -4.05 -0.24 -21.13
C VAL A 13 -5.34 -0.97 -20.79
N ALA A 14 -5.94 -1.58 -21.81
CA ALA A 14 -7.16 -2.38 -21.73
C ALA A 14 -8.43 -1.62 -21.26
N GLY A 15 -9.59 -2.13 -21.66
CA GLY A 15 -10.89 -1.52 -21.37
C GLY A 15 -11.07 -1.30 -19.87
N ALA A 16 -11.57 -0.13 -19.50
CA ALA A 16 -12.02 0.09 -18.14
C ALA A 16 -13.01 -1.04 -17.77
N PRO A 17 -12.79 -1.77 -16.68
CA PRO A 17 -13.73 -2.80 -16.25
C PRO A 17 -15.12 -2.17 -16.06
N ASP A 18 -16.15 -2.96 -16.32
CA ASP A 18 -17.59 -2.67 -16.14
C ASP A 18 -18.02 -2.38 -14.67
N LYS A 19 -17.05 -2.15 -13.79
CA LYS A 19 -17.24 -2.05 -12.34
C LYS A 19 -17.73 -0.66 -11.96
N SER A 20 -18.59 -0.63 -10.94
CA SER A 20 -19.20 0.59 -10.43
C SER A 20 -18.16 1.55 -9.82
N ALA A 21 -18.51 2.82 -9.68
CA ALA A 21 -17.65 3.81 -8.99
C ALA A 21 -17.40 3.44 -7.51
N GLU A 22 -18.31 2.68 -6.90
CA GLU A 22 -18.18 2.17 -5.53
C GLU A 22 -17.10 1.09 -5.45
N ASP A 23 -17.10 0.14 -6.39
CA ASP A 23 -16.05 -0.90 -6.50
C ASP A 23 -14.65 -0.27 -6.64
N TRP A 24 -14.56 0.81 -7.43
CA TRP A 24 -13.31 1.57 -7.57
C TRP A 24 -12.86 2.22 -6.27
N SER A 25 -13.79 2.77 -5.49
CA SER A 25 -13.48 3.44 -4.22
C SER A 25 -12.99 2.45 -3.17
N ASP A 26 -13.61 1.27 -3.09
CA ASP A 26 -13.19 0.20 -2.19
C ASP A 26 -11.83 -0.37 -2.56
N PHE A 27 -11.58 -0.58 -3.86
CA PHE A 27 -10.26 -0.99 -4.33
C PHE A 27 -9.18 0.04 -4.01
N ALA A 28 -9.44 1.33 -4.28
CA ALA A 28 -8.50 2.41 -3.97
C ALA A 28 -8.21 2.49 -2.46
N ARG A 29 -9.24 2.34 -1.62
CA ARG A 29 -9.08 2.29 -0.16
C ARG A 29 -8.22 1.11 0.28
N SER A 30 -8.43 -0.07 -0.31
CA SER A 30 -7.61 -1.25 -0.04
C SER A 30 -6.15 -1.03 -0.42
N LEU A 31 -5.89 -0.43 -1.59
CA LEU A 31 -4.53 -0.10 -2.02
C LEU A 31 -3.85 0.92 -1.09
N ALA A 32 -4.58 1.95 -0.69
CA ALA A 32 -4.07 2.97 0.24
C ALA A 32 -3.71 2.36 1.59
N ARG A 33 -4.55 1.48 2.12
CA ARG A 33 -4.27 0.75 3.37
C ARG A 33 -3.01 -0.11 3.26
N ALA A 34 -2.92 -0.92 2.21
CA ALA A 34 -1.74 -1.75 1.97
C ALA A 34 -0.44 -0.93 1.85
N ALA A 35 -0.50 0.26 1.24
CA ALA A 35 0.64 1.16 1.15
C ALA A 35 1.07 1.72 2.51
N ILE A 36 0.11 2.06 3.38
CA ILE A 36 0.37 2.50 4.75
C ILE A 36 0.99 1.36 5.57
N ASP A 37 0.41 0.15 5.49
CA ASP A 37 0.89 -1.02 6.20
C ASP A 37 2.35 -1.33 5.84
N ALA A 38 2.72 -1.24 4.56
CA ALA A 38 4.09 -1.41 4.09
C ALA A 38 5.04 -0.34 4.65
N ALA A 39 4.62 0.93 4.68
CA ALA A 39 5.44 2.00 5.24
C ALA A 39 5.63 1.85 6.77
N VAL A 40 4.59 1.45 7.49
CA VAL A 40 4.65 1.17 8.93
C VAL A 40 5.56 -0.03 9.22
N ALA A 41 5.45 -1.10 8.43
CA ALA A 41 6.32 -2.27 8.55
C ALA A 41 7.79 -1.90 8.34
N GLU A 42 8.09 -1.11 7.30
CA GLU A 42 9.45 -0.66 7.00
C GLU A 42 10.04 0.17 8.15
N ALA A 43 9.27 1.13 8.65
CA ALA A 43 9.68 1.96 9.78
C ALA A 43 9.94 1.11 11.04
N ALA A 44 9.06 0.15 11.35
CA ALA A 44 9.23 -0.74 12.48
C ALA A 44 10.47 -1.64 12.35
N LEU A 45 10.77 -2.12 11.15
CA LEU A 45 11.92 -2.99 10.88
C LEU A 45 13.27 -2.26 10.96
N ARG A 46 13.31 -0.95 10.76
CA ARG A 46 14.52 -0.13 10.91
C ARG A 46 14.84 0.27 12.35
N GLN A 47 13.85 0.21 13.24
CA GLN A 47 14.01 0.56 14.64
C GLN A 47 14.98 -0.40 15.35
N HIS A 48 15.71 0.11 16.34
CA HIS A 48 16.53 -0.74 17.21
C HIS A 48 15.63 -1.59 18.11
N ARG A 49 15.96 -2.88 18.22
CA ARG A 49 15.14 -3.85 18.94
C ARG A 49 15.23 -3.60 20.46
N PRO A 50 14.13 -3.87 21.21
CA PRO A 50 12.90 -4.53 20.79
C PRO A 50 11.78 -3.58 20.30
N VAL A 51 10.97 -4.03 19.33
CA VAL A 51 9.81 -3.31 18.79
C VAL A 51 8.55 -4.15 18.99
N VAL A 52 7.48 -3.52 19.47
CA VAL A 52 6.13 -4.10 19.61
C VAL A 52 5.18 -3.27 18.76
N MET A 53 4.32 -3.93 17.99
CA MET A 53 3.33 -3.28 17.13
C MET A 53 1.92 -3.71 17.55
N LEU A 54 1.09 -2.73 17.89
CA LEU A 54 -0.34 -2.92 18.12
C LEU A 54 -1.06 -2.76 16.79
N THR A 55 -1.84 -3.75 16.37
CA THR A 55 -2.58 -3.69 15.10
C THR A 55 -3.83 -4.55 15.18
N SER A 56 -4.93 -4.07 14.59
CA SER A 56 -6.12 -4.89 14.38
C SER A 56 -5.94 -5.87 13.21
N ASP A 57 -4.92 -5.67 12.37
CA ASP A 57 -4.61 -6.54 11.23
C ASP A 57 -3.32 -7.32 11.46
N ILE A 58 -3.46 -8.42 12.19
CA ILE A 58 -2.34 -9.29 12.51
C ILE A 58 -1.86 -10.05 11.28
N GLU A 59 -2.77 -10.44 10.38
CA GLU A 59 -2.42 -11.29 9.26
C GLU A 59 -1.56 -10.54 8.25
N ASP A 60 -1.97 -9.34 7.84
CA ASP A 60 -1.22 -8.55 6.87
C ASP A 60 0.12 -8.08 7.45
N MET A 61 0.13 -7.64 8.71
CA MET A 61 1.38 -7.22 9.37
C MET A 61 2.34 -8.39 9.62
N SER A 62 1.84 -9.62 9.84
CA SER A 62 2.71 -10.81 9.94
C SER A 62 3.43 -11.12 8.63
N LYS A 63 2.75 -10.95 7.48
CA LYS A 63 3.34 -11.16 6.15
C LYS A 63 4.43 -10.13 5.85
N LEU A 64 4.23 -8.87 6.25
CA LEU A 64 5.17 -7.78 6.00
C LEU A 64 6.39 -7.79 6.95
N CYS A 65 6.17 -8.04 8.24
CA CYS A 65 7.24 -7.96 9.24
C CYS A 65 7.98 -9.28 9.46
N GLY A 66 7.33 -10.42 9.20
CA GLY A 66 7.76 -11.74 9.67
C GLY A 66 7.89 -11.79 11.20
N ASP A 67 8.72 -12.71 11.70
CA ASP A 67 8.89 -12.92 13.16
C ASP A 67 9.78 -11.87 13.85
N ARG A 68 10.16 -10.79 13.14
CA ARG A 68 11.12 -9.79 13.63
C ARG A 68 10.50 -8.80 14.62
N ILE A 69 9.20 -8.55 14.48
CA ILE A 69 8.41 -7.61 15.28
C ILE A 69 7.41 -8.40 16.11
N ARG A 70 7.25 -8.05 17.38
CA ARG A 70 6.21 -8.65 18.23
C ARG A 70 4.86 -7.97 17.93
N LEU A 71 3.93 -8.70 17.34
CA LEU A 71 2.59 -8.21 17.04
C LEU A 71 1.63 -8.46 18.21
N VAL A 72 0.72 -7.53 18.47
CA VAL A 72 -0.35 -7.64 19.47
C VAL A 72 -1.65 -7.16 18.86
N ALA A 73 -2.69 -7.99 18.92
CA ALA A 73 -4.02 -7.67 18.41
C ALA A 73 -4.70 -6.63 19.31
N VAL A 74 -5.43 -5.71 18.69
CA VAL A 74 -6.31 -4.72 19.36
C VAL A 74 -7.70 -4.74 18.77
#